data_AF-A0A1E1IUK7-F1
#
_entry.id   AF-A0A1E1IUK7-F1
#
_cell.length_a   1.000
_cell.length_b   1.000
_cell.length_c   1.000
_cell.angle_alpha   90.00
_cell.angle_beta   90.00
_cell.angle_gamma   90.00
#
_symmetry.space_group_name_H-M   'P 1'
#
loop_
_entity.id
_entity.type
_entity.pdbx_description
1 polymer ?
#
loop_
_entity_poly.entity_id
_entity_poly.type
_entity_poly.pdbx_seq_one_letter_code
_entity_poly.pdbx_strand_id
1 'polypeptide(L)' 'MRRSQRALEQKFKSHCGSTNPATDTSVAGKVKAELKKMIKIQLVLIPICVVLMVWMYPTPTEEDERRMRLEYERNAGWKT' A
#
# COMPACT_ATOMS: atom_id res chain seq x y z
N MET A 1 43.35 -36.47 14.07
CA MET A 1 43.17 -35.15 13.44
C MET A 1 42.29 -35.10 12.18
N ARG A 2 41.84 -36.22 11.58
CA ARG A 2 41.01 -36.20 10.34
C ARG A 2 39.52 -35.87 10.52
N ARG A 3 38.96 -36.08 11.72
CA ARG A 3 37.52 -35.81 11.99
C ARG A 3 37.21 -34.31 12.06
N SER A 4 38.15 -33.51 12.57
CA SER A 4 38.00 -32.05 12.69
C SER A 4 37.95 -31.35 11.33
N GLN A 5 38.72 -31.84 10.34
CA GLN A 5 38.69 -31.30 8.98
C GLN A 5 37.35 -31.55 8.30
N ARG A 6 36.78 -32.75 8.42
CA ARG A 6 35.47 -33.07 7.84
C ARG A 6 34.32 -32.25 8.44
N ALA A 7 34.38 -31.98 9.75
CA ALA A 7 33.39 -31.13 10.41
C ALA A 7 33.49 -29.66 9.96
N LEU A 8 34.72 -29.17 9.77
CA LEU A 8 34.96 -27.82 9.25
C LEU A 8 34.51 -27.71 7.79
N GLU A 9 34.80 -28.70 6.95
CA GLU A 9 34.33 -28.77 5.56
C GLU A 9 32.80 -28.87 5.46
N GLN A 10 32.14 -29.61 6.36
CA GLN A 10 30.67 -29.65 6.43
C GLN A 10 30.09 -28.30 6.83
N LYS A 11 30.66 -27.63 7.85
CA LYS A 11 30.25 -26.27 8.24
C LYS A 11 30.48 -25.27 7.11
N PHE A 12 31.62 -25.35 6.42
CA PHE A 12 31.94 -24.50 5.26
C PHE A 12 31.00 -24.76 4.09
N LYS A 13 30.71 -26.03 3.75
CA LYS A 13 29.68 -26.39 2.74
C LYS A 13 28.29 -25.94 3.15
N SER A 14 27.93 -25.98 4.43
CA SER A 14 26.63 -25.50 4.90
C SER A 14 26.50 -23.97 4.78
N HIS A 15 27.61 -23.23 4.94
CA HIS A 15 27.64 -21.78 4.75
C HIS A 15 27.73 -21.38 3.27
N CYS A 16 28.55 -22.05 2.47
CA CYS A 16 28.65 -21.81 1.03
C CYS A 16 27.43 -22.33 0.25
N GLY A 17 26.74 -23.36 0.76
CA GLY A 17 25.48 -23.85 0.21
C GLY A 17 24.30 -22.93 0.50
N SER A 18 24.40 -22.07 1.53
CA SER A 18 23.47 -20.96 1.75
C SER A 18 23.71 -19.77 0.80
N THR A 19 24.80 -19.78 0.05
CA THR A 19 25.17 -18.75 -0.95
C THR A 19 25.20 -19.30 -2.37
N ASN A 20 24.40 -20.33 -2.67
CA ASN A 20 23.95 -20.60 -4.03
C ASN A 20 22.59 -19.91 -4.24
N PRO A 21 22.56 -18.64 -4.68
CA PRO A 21 21.38 -18.04 -5.30
C PRO A 21 21.22 -18.57 -6.74
N ALA A 22 21.33 -19.89 -6.91
CA ALA A 22 20.92 -20.58 -8.12
C ALA A 22 19.58 -21.24 -7.78
N THR A 23 18.45 -20.88 -8.34
CA THR A 23 18.09 -20.08 -9.51
C THR A 23 16.55 -20.05 -9.45
N ASP A 24 15.91 -18.98 -9.93
CA ASP A 24 14.45 -18.93 -10.22
C ASP A 24 13.43 -18.64 -9.12
N THR A 25 13.69 -17.73 -8.18
CA THR A 25 12.60 -16.86 -7.68
C THR A 25 12.62 -15.57 -8.47
N SER A 26 12.06 -15.62 -9.67
CA SER A 26 11.93 -14.51 -10.63
C SER A 26 11.69 -13.18 -9.92
N VAL A 27 12.39 -12.13 -10.33
CA VAL A 27 12.14 -10.73 -9.91
C VAL A 27 10.64 -10.41 -9.98
N ALA A 28 9.92 -11.00 -10.94
CA ALA A 28 8.47 -10.90 -11.08
C ALA A 28 7.70 -11.44 -9.85
N GLY A 29 8.16 -12.51 -9.21
CA GLY A 29 7.57 -13.06 -7.98
C GLY A 29 7.71 -12.13 -6.79
N LYS A 30 8.88 -11.48 -6.65
CA LYS A 30 9.12 -10.47 -5.61
C LYS A 30 8.26 -9.23 -5.83
N VAL A 31 8.18 -8.73 -7.07
CA VAL A 31 7.32 -7.59 -7.43
C VAL A 31 5.84 -7.92 -7.19
N LYS A 32 5.37 -9.11 -7.57
CA LYS A 32 3.98 -9.55 -7.34
C LYS A 32 3.64 -9.63 -5.85
N ALA A 33 4.59 -10.07 -5.02
CA ALA A 33 4.41 -10.13 -3.57
C ALA A 33 4.32 -8.73 -2.94
N GLU A 34 5.19 -7.81 -3.34
CA GLU A 34 5.16 -6.41 -2.88
C GLU A 34 3.89 -5.69 -3.35
N LEU A 35 3.48 -5.86 -4.61
CA LEU A 35 2.23 -5.30 -5.13
C LEU A 35 1.01 -5.79 -4.34
N LYS A 36 0.98 -7.08 -3.99
CA LYS A 36 -0.09 -7.65 -3.17
C LYS A 36 -0.14 -7.00 -1.78
N LYS A 37 1.00 -6.66 -1.18
CA LYS A 37 1.05 -5.93 0.10
C LYS A 37 0.54 -4.51 -0.05
N MET A 38 0.97 -3.79 -1.09
CA MET A 38 0.51 -2.43 -1.37
C MET A 38 -1.01 -2.36 -1.55
N ILE A 39 -1.58 -3.29 -2.32
CA ILE A 39 -3.05 -3.37 -2.51
C ILE A 39 -3.75 -3.61 -1.18
N LYS A 40 -3.25 -4.52 -0.34
CA LYS A 40 -3.84 -4.75 1.00
C LYS A 40 -3.81 -3.51 1.88
N ILE A 41 -2.73 -2.74 1.84
CA ILE A 41 -2.63 -1.48 2.59
C ILE A 41 -3.67 -0.49 2.08
N GLN A 42 -3.77 -0.31 0.76
CA GLN A 42 -4.74 0.59 0.14
C GLN A 42 -6.19 0.20 0.45
N LEU A 43 -6.50 -1.10 0.50
CA LEU A 43 -7.84 -1.59 0.87
C LEU A 43 -8.26 -1.19 2.29
N VAL A 44 -7.31 -0.94 3.19
CA VAL A 44 -7.60 -0.47 4.55
C VAL A 44 -7.52 1.05 4.64
N LEU A 45 -6.51 1.65 3.99
CA LEU A 45 -6.26 3.08 4.04
C LEU A 45 -7.38 3.89 3.38
N ILE A 46 -7.88 3.45 2.21
CA ILE A 46 -8.91 4.18 1.46
C ILE A 46 -10.19 4.32 2.29
N PRO A 47 -10.79 3.25 2.87
CA PRO A 47 -11.96 3.39 3.73
C PRO A 47 -11.74 4.33 4.92
N ILE A 48 -10.58 4.27 5.57
CA ILE A 48 -10.25 5.16 6.69
C ILE A 48 -10.24 6.62 6.22
N CYS A 49 -9.58 6.91 5.10
CA CYS A 49 -9.56 8.25 4.52
C CYS A 49 -10.96 8.74 4.14
N VAL A 50 -11.81 7.88 3.58
CA VAL A 50 -13.20 8.23 3.23
C VAL A 50 -13.99 8.58 4.49
N VAL A 51 -13.90 7.78 5.54
CA VAL A 51 -14.59 8.05 6.82
C VAL A 51 -14.11 9.38 7.42
N LEU A 52 -12.80 9.62 7.43
CA LEU A 52 -12.24 10.88 7.92
C LEU A 52 -12.70 12.09 7.09
N MET A 53 -12.77 11.95 5.77
CA MET A 53 -13.25 13.02 4.89
C MET A 53 -14.72 13.33 5.12
N VAL A 54 -15.58 12.32 5.25
CA VAL A 54 -17.00 12.52 5.55
C VAL A 54 -17.19 13.14 6.94
N TRP A 55 -16.33 12.79 7.90
CA TRP A 55 -16.40 13.36 9.23
C TRP A 55 -15.91 14.82 9.29
N MET A 56 -14.82 15.14 8.59
CA MET A 56 -14.25 16.49 8.54
C MET A 56 -15.05 17.44 7.64
N TYR A 57 -15.63 16.90 6.57
CA TYR A 57 -16.46 17.60 5.60
C TYR A 57 -17.78 16.84 5.45
N PRO A 58 -18.70 16.99 6.42
CA PRO A 58 -20.01 16.37 6.35
C PRO A 58 -20.73 16.80 5.09
N THR A 59 -21.45 15.86 4.47
CA THR A 59 -22.26 16.16 3.29
C THR A 59 -23.27 17.26 3.64
N PRO A 60 -23.30 18.36 2.86
CA PRO A 60 -24.23 19.45 3.10
C PRO A 60 -25.67 18.93 3.04
N THR A 61 -26.53 19.49 3.89
CA THR A 61 -27.97 19.16 3.85
C THR A 61 -28.61 19.79 2.61
N GLU A 62 -29.82 19.35 2.23
CA GLU A 62 -30.54 19.95 1.08
C GLU A 62 -30.74 21.46 1.22
N GLU A 63 -30.88 21.95 2.46
CA GLU A 63 -30.98 23.39 2.76
C GLU A 63 -29.65 24.11 2.51
N ASP A 64 -28.53 23.51 2.92
CA ASP A 64 -27.19 24.05 2.68
C ASP A 64 -26.87 24.07 1.18
N GLU A 65 -27.24 23.01 0.44
CA GLU A 65 -27.09 22.95 -1.01
C GLU A 65 -27.90 24.04 -1.72
N ARG A 66 -29.14 24.26 -1.27
CA ARG A 66 -29.99 25.34 -1.80
C ARG A 66 -29.38 26.71 -1.53
N ARG A 67 -28.85 26.93 -0.34
CA ARG A 67 -28.18 28.20 0.02
C ARG A 67 -26.91 28.40 -0.81
N MET A 68 -26.07 27.38 -0.94
CA MET A 68 -24.85 27.44 -1.75
C MET A 68 -25.16 27.69 -3.23
N ARG A 69 -26.23 27.09 -3.77
CA ARG A 69 -26.70 27.37 -5.14
C ARG A 69 -27.13 28.84 -5.29
N LEU A 70 -27.92 29.37 -4.37
CA LEU A 70 -28.34 30.78 -4.41
C LEU A 70 -27.15 31.75 -4.30
N GLU A 71 -26.18 31.43 -3.45
CA GLU A 71 -24.93 32.21 -3.33
C GLU A 71 -24.10 32.10 -4.61
N TYR A 72 -24.05 30.94 -5.24
CA TYR A 72 -23.37 30.73 -6.53
C TYR A 72 -24.03 31.52 -7.67
N GLU A 73 -25.36 31.46 -7.79
CA GLU A 73 -26.14 32.19 -8.81
C GLU A 73 -25.98 33.70 -8.65
N ARG A 74 -26.04 34.19 -7.40
CA ARG A 74 -25.79 35.60 -7.06
C ARG A 74 -24.36 36.03 -7.44
N ASN A 75 -23.36 35.20 -7.15
CA ASN A 75 -21.95 35.51 -7.42
C ASN A 75 -21.59 35.37 -8.91
N ALA A 76 -22.29 34.51 -9.65
CA ALA A 76 -22.15 34.35 -11.09
C ALA A 76 -22.83 35.48 -11.89
N GLY A 77 -23.51 36.40 -11.21
CA GLY A 77 -24.25 37.50 -11.86
C GLY A 77 -25.50 37.02 -12.62
N TRP A 78 -25.94 35.78 -12.40
CA TRP A 78 -27.23 35.31 -12.88
C TRP A 78 -28.30 35.97 -12.02
N LYS A 79 -28.85 37.07 -12.51
CA LYS A 79 -30.06 37.68 -11.95
C LYS A 79 -31.22 36.69 -12.18
N THR A 80 -31.67 36.05 -11.11
CA THR A 80 -33.09 35.70 -10.99
C THR A 80 -33.90 36.97 -10.81
#